data_AF-A0A7S4S7X3-F1
#
_entry.id   AF-A0A7S4S7X3-F1
#
_cell.length_a   1.000
_cell.length_b   1.000
_cell.length_c   1.000
_cell.angle_alpha   90.00
_cell.angle_beta   90.00
_cell.angle_gamma   90.00
#
_symmetry.space_group_name_H-M   'P 1'
#
loop_
_entity.id
_entity.type
_entity.pdbx_description
1 polymer ?
#
loop_
_entity_poly.entity_id
_entity_poly.type
_entity_poly.pdbx_seq_one_letter_code
_entity_poly.pdbx_strand_id
1 'polypeptide(L)'
;QAAEEEEPGQEAEEEGQQGAQAQDFTEEDWDEWAAQKARSDEGSGWSAEKWKQWGKRKEEETRKRLELESLGSSSLPGRRSVEWTEEEWQDWAQQKMLENPDMEYSEEQWVEYLKEQEERRKWRRKGKGKGKGKGKEGAPPEKLGGEFWEKPRSEMGFSLLGETVLEGDMQWQYPLADESRRCYAGYLPSPLSEDDRNDYFEVIRDGTDWKQPEGRLGLIPRKTAWMVAPGCTCHYSYGSISVEPEEYPPWMVRLMKLVMPYCGITDEAEWPNSCNINLYEDGGASVGWHADDESLFQGKFTDIFIISLSLGVTRKFELRLNWPEEGEKPVRRVLLNSGDLMTMEGMVQKHYQHRVPREDNVDSPRINLTWRWTLKHRPRCPAGRRRR
;
A
#
# COMPACT_ATOMS: atom_id res chain seq x y z
N GLN A 1 -68.36 29.39 -18.81
CA GLN A 1 -67.44 28.27 -18.55
C GLN A 1 -66.12 28.62 -19.22
N ALA A 2 -65.28 29.35 -18.50
CA ALA A 2 -63.90 29.64 -18.86
C ALA A 2 -63.12 29.26 -17.60
N ALA A 3 -62.25 28.27 -17.71
CA ALA A 3 -61.36 27.84 -16.65
C ALA A 3 -59.95 28.20 -17.10
N GLU A 4 -59.26 28.94 -16.24
CA GLU A 4 -57.83 29.22 -16.29
C GLU A 4 -57.07 27.91 -16.08
N GLU A 5 -56.08 27.63 -16.94
CA GLU A 5 -55.03 26.65 -16.66
C GLU A 5 -53.72 27.43 -16.49
N GLU A 6 -53.19 27.38 -15.26
CA GLU A 6 -51.89 27.92 -14.86
C GLU A 6 -50.76 27.01 -15.38
N GLU A 7 -49.72 27.61 -15.97
CA GLU A 7 -48.42 26.96 -16.16
C GLU A 7 -47.61 27.03 -14.85
N PRO A 8 -47.03 25.92 -14.37
CA PRO A 8 -45.84 25.96 -13.53
C PRO A 8 -44.61 25.86 -14.46
N GLY A 9 -43.66 26.80 -14.48
CA GLY A 9 -43.00 27.37 -13.31
C GLY A 9 -41.57 26.81 -13.29
N GLN A 10 -40.62 27.64 -13.71
CA GLN A 10 -39.19 27.35 -13.80
C GLN A 10 -38.57 27.12 -12.42
N GLU A 11 -38.55 25.90 -11.91
CA GLU A 11 -37.76 25.50 -10.72
C GLU A 11 -37.28 24.05 -10.88
N ALA A 12 -36.25 23.83 -11.71
CA ALA A 12 -35.57 22.55 -11.81
C ALA A 12 -34.14 22.72 -12.34
N GLU A 13 -33.36 23.63 -11.75
CA GLU A 13 -31.95 23.78 -12.08
C GLU A 13 -31.16 24.45 -10.94
N GLU A 14 -31.36 23.99 -9.69
CA GLU A 14 -30.55 24.47 -8.55
C GLU A 14 -30.42 23.45 -7.39
N GLU A 15 -30.29 22.15 -7.69
CA GLU A 15 -29.92 21.14 -6.69
C GLU A 15 -28.66 20.37 -7.12
N GLY A 16 -27.59 21.11 -7.41
CA GLY A 16 -26.36 20.55 -7.95
C GLY A 16 -25.10 21.31 -7.52
N GLN A 17 -24.97 21.63 -6.24
CA GLN A 17 -23.70 22.03 -5.58
C GLN A 17 -23.91 22.27 -4.08
N GLN A 18 -23.90 21.20 -3.27
CA GLN A 18 -23.56 21.33 -1.86
C GLN A 18 -22.20 20.69 -1.65
N GLY A 19 -21.16 21.51 -1.70
CA GLY A 19 -19.83 21.14 -1.21
C GLY A 19 -19.92 20.86 0.29
N ALA A 20 -19.20 19.84 0.75
CA ALA A 20 -19.08 19.53 2.17
C ALA A 20 -18.51 20.74 2.92
N GLN A 21 -19.38 21.50 3.59
CA GLN A 21 -18.96 22.47 4.59
C GLN A 21 -18.59 21.70 5.85
N ALA A 22 -17.41 21.98 6.42
CA ALA A 22 -17.06 21.52 7.76
C ALA A 22 -18.10 22.07 8.73
N GLN A 23 -18.89 21.20 9.38
CA GLN A 23 -19.74 21.60 10.50
C GLN A 23 -18.84 21.82 11.70
N ASP A 24 -18.85 23.02 12.29
CA ASP A 24 -18.14 23.28 13.55
C ASP A 24 -18.84 22.52 14.69
N PHE A 25 -18.24 21.42 15.14
CA PHE A 25 -18.72 20.67 16.30
C PHE A 25 -18.56 21.50 17.59
N THR A 26 -19.63 21.61 18.37
CA THR A 26 -19.56 22.20 19.71
C THR A 26 -18.87 21.25 20.70
N GLU A 27 -18.50 21.76 21.88
CA GLU A 27 -17.94 20.90 22.95
C GLU A 27 -18.94 19.81 23.39
N GLU A 28 -20.23 20.12 23.40
CA GLU A 28 -21.30 19.17 23.73
C GLU A 28 -21.47 18.11 22.65
N ASP A 29 -21.40 18.49 21.36
CA ASP A 29 -21.42 17.51 20.25
C ASP A 29 -20.23 16.55 20.34
N TRP A 30 -19.06 17.07 20.70
CA TRP A 30 -17.85 16.26 20.91
C TRP A 30 -17.97 15.32 22.12
N ASP A 31 -18.60 15.76 23.21
CA ASP A 31 -18.84 14.95 24.40
C ASP A 31 -19.87 13.85 24.14
N GLU A 32 -20.97 14.17 23.46
CA GLU A 32 -21.99 13.19 23.10
C GLU A 32 -21.46 12.16 22.11
N TRP A 33 -20.76 12.60 21.08
CA TRP A 33 -20.11 11.73 20.10
C TRP A 33 -19.09 10.82 20.79
N ALA A 34 -18.21 11.37 21.63
CA ALA A 34 -17.18 10.59 22.30
C ALA A 34 -17.74 9.61 23.34
N ALA A 35 -18.80 9.99 24.05
CA ALA A 35 -19.50 9.11 24.99
C ALA A 35 -20.25 7.99 24.26
N GLN A 36 -20.87 8.28 23.12
CA GLN A 36 -21.48 7.26 22.26
C GLN A 36 -20.41 6.30 21.73
N LYS A 37 -19.26 6.81 21.29
CA LYS A 37 -18.13 5.98 20.82
C LYS A 37 -17.56 5.11 21.93
N ALA A 38 -17.34 5.65 23.12
CA ALA A 38 -16.86 4.88 24.27
C ALA A 38 -17.83 3.76 24.69
N ARG A 39 -19.15 4.00 24.64
CA ARG A 39 -20.17 2.98 24.91
C ARG A 39 -20.22 1.89 23.83
N SER A 40 -20.05 2.26 22.57
CA SER A 40 -19.98 1.30 21.46
C SER A 40 -18.66 0.50 21.40
N ASP A 41 -17.69 0.84 22.27
CA ASP A 41 -16.30 0.36 22.24
C ASP A 41 -15.84 -0.12 23.64
N GLU A 42 -16.79 -0.64 24.45
CA GLU A 42 -16.48 -1.20 25.78
C GLU A 42 -15.52 -2.39 25.65
N GLY A 43 -14.31 -2.24 26.21
CA GLY A 43 -13.24 -3.25 26.19
C GLY A 43 -11.99 -2.87 25.38
N SER A 44 -12.01 -1.76 24.64
CA SER A 44 -10.84 -1.28 23.88
C SER A 44 -9.77 -0.57 24.72
N GLY A 45 -10.09 -0.22 25.98
CA GLY A 45 -9.24 0.63 26.83
C GLY A 45 -9.23 2.11 26.44
N TRP A 46 -10.12 2.52 25.52
CA TRP A 46 -10.33 3.92 25.15
C TRP A 46 -11.44 4.56 25.98
N SER A 47 -11.10 5.62 26.71
CA SER A 47 -12.10 6.44 27.40
C SER A 47 -12.78 7.40 26.41
N ALA A 48 -13.95 7.92 26.80
CA ALA A 48 -14.59 9.01 26.06
C ALA A 48 -13.62 10.19 25.84
N GLU A 49 -12.80 10.52 26.82
CA GLU A 49 -11.76 11.57 26.70
C GLU A 49 -10.77 11.30 25.54
N LYS A 50 -10.34 10.03 25.37
CA LYS A 50 -9.41 9.65 24.28
C LYS A 50 -10.10 9.72 22.91
N TRP A 51 -11.37 9.31 22.85
CA TRP A 51 -12.18 9.45 21.65
C TRP A 51 -12.34 10.91 21.26
N LYS A 52 -12.70 11.77 22.22
CA LYS A 52 -12.85 13.22 22.04
C LYS A 52 -11.58 13.86 21.49
N GLN A 53 -10.43 13.54 22.07
CA GLN A 53 -9.13 14.07 21.63
C GLN A 53 -8.73 13.58 20.23
N TRP A 54 -9.04 12.34 19.89
CA TRP A 54 -8.78 11.80 18.55
C TRP A 54 -9.66 12.45 17.48
N GLY A 55 -10.95 12.60 17.77
CA GLY A 55 -11.90 13.23 16.85
C GLY A 55 -11.55 14.68 16.53
N LYS A 56 -11.28 15.49 17.57
CA LYS A 56 -10.85 16.89 17.41
C LYS A 56 -9.57 17.03 16.58
N ARG A 57 -8.60 16.14 16.82
CA ARG A 57 -7.34 16.13 16.04
C ARG A 57 -7.60 15.84 14.57
N LYS A 58 -8.51 14.90 14.27
CA LYS A 58 -8.86 14.53 12.90
C LYS A 58 -9.63 15.63 12.17
N GLU A 59 -10.51 16.33 12.87
CA GLU A 59 -11.18 17.51 12.33
C GLU A 59 -10.17 18.63 12.02
N GLU A 60 -9.23 18.90 12.92
CA GLU A 60 -8.17 19.90 12.71
C GLU A 60 -7.24 19.55 11.54
N GLU A 61 -6.85 18.27 11.42
CA GLU A 61 -6.06 17.75 10.29
C GLU A 61 -6.81 17.90 8.96
N THR A 62 -8.13 17.61 8.94
CA THR A 62 -8.98 17.75 7.77
C THR A 62 -9.13 19.21 7.36
N ARG A 63 -9.32 20.12 8.33
CA ARG A 63 -9.41 21.56 8.08
C ARG A 63 -8.12 22.12 7.49
N LYS A 64 -6.95 21.76 8.04
CA LYS A 64 -5.64 22.17 7.49
C LYS A 64 -5.44 21.68 6.05
N ARG A 65 -5.90 20.46 5.74
CA ARG A 65 -5.83 19.92 4.37
C ARG A 65 -6.69 20.73 3.40
N LEU A 66 -7.93 21.03 3.77
CA LEU A 66 -8.85 21.83 2.95
C LEU A 66 -8.37 23.28 2.78
N GLU A 67 -7.78 23.88 3.81
CA GLU A 67 -7.14 25.20 3.72
C GLU A 67 -5.97 25.21 2.71
N LEU A 68 -5.12 24.18 2.72
CA LEU A 68 -4.02 23.99 1.76
C LEU A 68 -4.52 23.79 0.32
N GLU A 69 -5.62 23.08 0.14
CA GLU A 69 -6.25 22.87 -1.17
C GLU A 69 -6.93 24.16 -1.69
N SER A 70 -7.46 25.01 -0.80
CA SER A 70 -8.08 26.29 -1.15
C SER A 70 -7.07 27.36 -1.61
N LEU A 71 -5.79 27.23 -1.25
CA LEU A 71 -4.71 28.18 -1.58
C LEU A 71 -4.12 28.00 -2.99
N GLY A 72 -4.72 27.13 -3.81
CA GLY A 72 -4.60 27.06 -5.28
C GLY A 72 -3.31 27.60 -5.91
N SER A 73 -2.29 26.75 -6.06
CA SER A 73 -1.22 26.98 -7.05
C SER A 73 -1.40 26.05 -8.23
N SER A 74 -2.30 26.44 -9.13
CA SER A 74 -2.45 25.84 -10.46
C SER A 74 -1.45 26.50 -11.43
N SER A 75 -0.40 25.76 -11.80
CA SER A 75 0.17 25.65 -13.16
C SER A 75 1.68 25.39 -13.11
N LEU A 76 2.12 24.27 -13.69
CA LEU A 76 3.47 24.17 -14.23
C LEU A 76 3.41 23.65 -15.68
N PRO A 77 4.12 24.31 -16.61
CA PRO A 77 3.98 24.05 -18.04
C PRO A 77 4.61 22.71 -18.45
N GLY A 78 4.02 22.11 -19.48
CA GLY A 78 4.47 20.86 -20.08
C GLY A 78 5.97 20.86 -20.41
N ARG A 79 6.70 19.92 -19.82
CA ARG A 79 8.16 19.84 -19.95
C ARG A 79 8.54 19.09 -21.23
N ARG A 80 9.06 19.82 -22.23
CA ARG A 80 9.81 19.25 -23.37
C ARG A 80 11.09 18.57 -22.86
N SER A 81 11.65 17.66 -23.65
CA SER A 81 13.00 17.14 -23.39
C SER A 81 14.01 18.27 -23.62
N VAL A 82 14.59 18.76 -22.54
CA VAL A 82 15.63 19.80 -22.58
C VAL A 82 16.98 19.12 -22.39
N GLU A 83 17.89 19.32 -23.34
CA GLU A 83 19.32 19.11 -23.11
C GLU A 83 19.81 20.24 -22.21
N TRP A 84 20.35 19.90 -21.04
CA TRP A 84 20.77 20.88 -20.04
C TRP A 84 22.12 21.47 -20.41
N THR A 85 22.23 22.79 -20.33
CA THR A 85 23.48 23.55 -20.45
C THR A 85 24.31 23.47 -19.15
N GLU A 86 25.59 23.82 -19.20
CA GLU A 86 26.48 23.76 -18.03
C GLU A 86 26.05 24.72 -16.91
N GLU A 87 25.55 25.90 -17.28
CA GLU A 87 25.04 26.91 -16.34
C GLU A 87 23.77 26.41 -15.61
N GLU A 88 22.85 25.73 -16.30
CA GLU A 88 21.67 25.15 -15.68
C GLU A 88 22.00 23.99 -14.72
N TRP A 89 23.10 23.27 -14.96
CA TRP A 89 23.59 22.26 -14.02
C TRP A 89 24.12 22.89 -12.73
N GLN A 90 24.87 23.99 -12.87
CA GLN A 90 25.44 24.74 -11.76
C GLN A 90 24.34 25.36 -10.89
N ASP A 91 23.34 26.00 -11.50
CA ASP A 91 22.17 26.53 -10.79
C ASP A 91 21.44 25.44 -10.00
N TRP A 92 21.26 24.26 -10.60
CA TRP A 92 20.61 23.13 -9.92
C TRP A 92 21.45 22.58 -8.77
N ALA A 93 22.77 22.53 -8.92
CA ALA A 93 23.70 22.15 -7.86
C ALA A 93 23.66 23.13 -6.68
N GLN A 94 23.68 24.44 -6.94
CA GLN A 94 23.59 25.48 -5.90
C GLN A 94 22.26 25.40 -5.14
N GLN A 95 21.14 25.17 -5.83
CA GLN A 95 19.85 24.96 -5.18
C GLN A 95 19.88 23.71 -4.28
N LYS A 96 20.51 22.62 -4.72
CA LYS A 96 20.62 21.40 -3.91
C LYS A 96 21.54 21.55 -2.71
N MET A 97 22.59 22.35 -2.81
CA MET A 97 23.44 22.72 -1.67
C MET A 97 22.64 23.52 -0.62
N LEU A 98 21.80 24.47 -1.04
CA LEU A 98 20.93 25.23 -0.13
C LEU A 98 19.88 24.35 0.55
N GLU A 99 19.31 23.38 -0.17
CA GLU A 99 18.34 22.42 0.38
C GLU A 99 18.98 21.37 1.30
N ASN A 100 20.30 21.17 1.22
CA ASN A 100 21.03 20.15 1.97
C ASN A 100 22.27 20.74 2.65
N PRO A 101 22.10 21.67 3.62
CA PRO A 101 23.21 22.42 4.22
C PRO A 101 24.20 21.55 5.02
N ASP A 102 23.78 20.34 5.41
CA ASP A 102 24.59 19.38 6.17
C ASP A 102 25.48 18.47 5.28
N MET A 103 25.41 18.62 3.95
CA MET A 103 26.19 17.80 3.00
C MET A 103 27.46 18.53 2.55
N GLU A 104 28.63 17.97 2.89
CA GLU A 104 29.95 18.49 2.50
C GLU A 104 30.33 18.12 1.05
N TYR A 105 29.50 18.47 0.06
CA TYR A 105 29.86 18.35 -1.36
C TYR A 105 30.14 19.73 -1.95
N SER A 106 31.20 19.82 -2.76
CA SER A 106 31.43 21.00 -3.59
C SER A 106 30.35 21.10 -4.69
N GLU A 107 30.17 22.29 -5.24
CA GLU A 107 29.23 22.53 -6.34
C GLU A 107 29.53 21.63 -7.55
N GLU A 108 30.80 21.44 -7.88
CA GLU A 108 31.27 20.54 -8.96
C GLU A 108 30.87 19.08 -8.69
N GLN A 109 30.98 18.61 -7.44
CA GLN A 109 30.57 17.26 -7.05
C GLN A 109 29.04 17.09 -7.13
N TRP A 110 28.29 18.16 -6.81
CA TRP A 110 26.83 18.17 -7.01
C TRP A 110 26.46 18.12 -8.49
N VAL A 111 27.13 18.90 -9.34
CA VAL A 111 26.91 18.87 -10.79
C VAL A 111 27.18 17.47 -11.36
N GLU A 112 28.30 16.85 -10.99
CA GLU A 112 28.65 15.49 -11.45
C GLU A 112 27.61 14.45 -10.98
N TYR A 113 27.22 14.52 -9.71
CA TYR A 113 26.17 13.68 -9.14
C TYR A 113 24.84 13.83 -9.89
N LEU A 114 24.41 15.06 -10.16
CA LEU A 114 23.15 15.34 -10.84
C LEU A 114 23.17 14.89 -12.31
N LYS A 115 24.30 15.05 -13.00
CA LYS A 115 24.53 14.50 -14.35
C LYS A 115 24.46 12.98 -14.35
N GLU A 116 25.08 12.29 -13.38
CA GLU A 116 25.00 10.84 -13.24
C GLU A 116 23.55 10.37 -12.99
N GLN A 117 22.80 11.09 -12.14
CA GLN A 117 21.39 10.79 -11.90
C GLN A 117 20.53 10.95 -13.17
N GLU A 118 20.81 11.96 -14.00
CA GLU A 118 20.05 12.18 -15.23
C GLU A 118 20.43 11.19 -16.33
N GLU A 119 21.69 10.76 -16.44
CA GLU A 119 22.10 9.65 -17.31
C GLU A 119 21.49 8.31 -16.85
N ARG A 120 21.47 8.02 -15.54
CA ARG A 120 20.71 6.88 -14.98
C ARG A 120 19.22 6.98 -15.33
N ARG A 121 18.63 8.17 -15.33
CA ARG A 121 17.23 8.41 -15.73
C ARG A 121 17.02 8.24 -17.24
N LYS A 122 17.98 8.59 -18.10
CA LYS A 122 17.94 8.39 -19.56
C LYS A 122 18.11 6.92 -19.93
N TRP A 123 19.01 6.19 -19.26
CA TRP A 123 19.16 4.74 -19.41
C TRP A 123 17.84 4.02 -19.07
N ARG A 124 17.20 4.40 -17.96
CA ARG A 124 15.85 3.91 -17.58
C ARG A 124 14.74 4.26 -18.57
N ARG A 125 14.91 5.29 -19.41
CA ARG A 125 13.96 5.68 -20.46
C ARG A 125 14.15 4.88 -21.76
N LYS A 126 15.38 4.52 -22.13
CA LYS A 126 15.68 3.71 -23.33
C LYS A 126 15.33 2.22 -23.17
N GLY A 127 15.22 1.70 -21.94
CA GLY A 127 14.90 0.29 -21.66
C GLY A 127 13.42 -0.12 -21.77
N LYS A 128 12.48 0.74 -22.15
CA LYS A 128 11.05 0.36 -22.25
C LYS A 128 10.55 0.29 -23.68
N GLY A 129 11.05 -0.72 -24.41
CA GLY A 129 10.28 -1.28 -25.51
C GLY A 129 8.99 -1.93 -24.98
N LYS A 130 7.89 -1.83 -25.73
CA LYS A 130 6.64 -2.57 -25.47
C LYS A 130 6.96 -4.08 -25.41
N GLY A 131 7.21 -4.58 -24.21
CA GLY A 131 7.79 -5.91 -23.99
C GLY A 131 6.76 -6.91 -23.51
N LYS A 132 6.38 -7.82 -24.40
CA LYS A 132 5.83 -9.13 -24.03
C LYS A 132 6.75 -9.77 -22.98
N GLY A 133 6.22 -10.09 -21.80
CA GLY A 133 6.59 -11.28 -21.03
C GLY A 133 8.04 -11.52 -20.56
N LYS A 134 8.97 -10.56 -20.50
CA LYS A 134 10.31 -10.81 -19.91
C LYS A 134 10.42 -10.32 -18.46
N GLY A 135 10.92 -11.18 -17.57
CA GLY A 135 11.15 -10.94 -16.14
C GLY A 135 12.13 -9.80 -15.83
N LYS A 136 12.57 -9.65 -14.58
CA LYS A 136 13.50 -8.59 -14.15
C LYS A 136 14.79 -8.62 -14.99
N GLU A 137 15.18 -7.51 -15.61
CA GLU A 137 16.41 -7.41 -16.41
C GLU A 137 17.65 -7.53 -15.50
N GLY A 138 18.47 -8.57 -15.72
CA GLY A 138 19.71 -8.84 -14.96
C GLY A 138 20.09 -10.32 -15.00
N ALA A 139 21.36 -10.63 -14.73
CA ALA A 139 21.80 -12.02 -14.61
C ALA A 139 21.07 -12.72 -13.44
N PRO A 140 20.70 -14.01 -13.58
CA PRO A 140 20.12 -14.78 -12.50
C PRO A 140 21.09 -14.87 -11.30
N PRO A 141 20.60 -14.92 -10.05
CA PRO A 141 21.44 -15.24 -8.91
C PRO A 141 22.05 -16.65 -9.04
N GLU A 142 23.19 -16.90 -8.41
CA GLU A 142 23.78 -18.24 -8.37
C GLU A 142 22.89 -19.21 -7.59
N LYS A 143 22.78 -20.44 -8.09
CA LYS A 143 22.12 -21.55 -7.39
C LYS A 143 22.97 -21.97 -6.19
N LEU A 144 22.33 -22.17 -5.04
CA LEU A 144 23.04 -22.52 -3.80
C LEU A 144 23.41 -24.00 -3.69
N GLY A 145 22.86 -24.88 -4.53
CA GLY A 145 23.30 -26.28 -4.61
C GLY A 145 22.55 -27.09 -5.68
N GLY A 146 23.28 -27.62 -6.66
CA GLY A 146 22.69 -28.43 -7.74
C GLY A 146 21.59 -27.67 -8.49
N GLU A 147 20.37 -28.21 -8.46
CA GLU A 147 19.20 -27.60 -9.10
C GLU A 147 18.49 -26.54 -8.21
N PHE A 148 18.90 -26.39 -6.95
CA PHE A 148 18.27 -25.51 -5.96
C PHE A 148 18.81 -24.07 -6.03
N TRP A 149 17.90 -23.12 -6.26
CA TRP A 149 18.19 -21.69 -6.21
C TRP A 149 18.40 -21.18 -4.79
N GLU A 150 17.73 -21.78 -3.82
CA GLU A 150 17.82 -21.45 -2.40
C GLU A 150 18.07 -22.71 -1.57
N LYS A 151 18.52 -22.57 -0.32
CA LYS A 151 18.59 -23.73 0.59
C LYS A 151 17.19 -24.33 0.78
N PRO A 152 17.06 -25.67 0.83
CA PRO A 152 15.77 -26.31 1.05
C PRO A 152 15.08 -25.82 2.32
N ARG A 153 13.74 -25.80 2.30
CA ARG A 153 12.89 -25.36 3.41
C ARG A 153 13.15 -26.12 4.72
N SER A 154 13.37 -27.43 4.62
CA SER A 154 13.68 -28.32 5.74
C SER A 154 14.98 -27.95 6.46
N GLU A 155 15.98 -27.43 5.75
CA GLU A 155 17.24 -26.96 6.34
C GLU A 155 17.09 -25.61 7.03
N MET A 156 16.15 -24.78 6.57
CA MET A 156 15.87 -23.47 7.14
C MET A 156 14.91 -23.52 8.33
N GLY A 157 14.21 -24.63 8.54
CA GLY A 157 13.14 -24.74 9.53
C GLY A 157 11.96 -23.82 9.23
N PHE A 158 11.66 -23.58 7.95
CA PHE A 158 10.62 -22.64 7.53
C PHE A 158 9.28 -23.38 7.30
N SER A 159 8.25 -23.02 8.07
CA SER A 159 6.89 -23.56 7.94
C SER A 159 5.99 -22.55 7.24
N LEU A 160 5.09 -23.05 6.38
CA LEU A 160 4.13 -22.18 5.71
C LEU A 160 3.00 -21.81 6.65
N LEU A 161 2.42 -20.62 6.53
CA LEU A 161 1.34 -20.16 7.41
C LEU A 161 0.18 -21.15 7.44
N GLY A 162 -0.22 -21.66 6.26
CA GLY A 162 -1.30 -22.65 6.17
C GLY A 162 -0.98 -24.02 6.79
N GLU A 163 0.28 -24.32 7.08
CA GLU A 163 0.68 -25.56 7.80
C GLU A 163 0.69 -25.36 9.33
N THR A 164 0.71 -24.11 9.80
CA THR A 164 0.80 -23.78 11.24
C THR A 164 -0.55 -23.64 11.91
N VAL A 165 -1.66 -23.66 11.15
CA VAL A 165 -3.01 -23.58 11.70
C VAL A 165 -3.33 -24.89 12.42
N LEU A 166 -3.48 -24.82 13.75
CA LEU A 166 -3.55 -26.00 14.63
C LEU A 166 -4.87 -26.79 14.53
N GLU A 167 -5.98 -26.18 14.08
CA GLU A 167 -7.30 -26.82 14.05
C GLU A 167 -8.21 -26.27 12.93
N GLY A 168 -8.83 -27.16 12.12
CA GLY A 168 -9.97 -26.84 11.23
C GLY A 168 -9.83 -27.28 9.76
N ASP A 169 -10.98 -27.41 9.06
CA ASP A 169 -11.13 -27.70 7.61
C ASP A 169 -10.59 -26.56 6.69
N MET A 170 -9.63 -25.75 7.14
CA MET A 170 -9.10 -24.63 6.35
C MET A 170 -8.24 -25.16 5.21
N GLN A 171 -8.79 -25.15 3.99
CA GLN A 171 -8.12 -25.65 2.80
C GLN A 171 -7.27 -24.55 2.14
N TRP A 172 -6.12 -24.24 2.75
CA TRP A 172 -5.10 -23.43 2.08
C TRP A 172 -4.64 -24.11 0.79
N GLN A 173 -4.72 -23.39 -0.32
CA GLN A 173 -4.24 -23.84 -1.63
C GLN A 173 -2.96 -23.09 -1.97
N TYR A 174 -1.97 -23.76 -2.54
CA TYR A 174 -0.71 -23.11 -2.93
C TYR A 174 -0.58 -23.03 -4.45
N PRO A 175 -1.21 -22.05 -5.13
CA PRO A 175 -1.06 -21.84 -6.57
C PRO A 175 0.40 -21.63 -7.01
N LEU A 176 1.26 -21.19 -6.09
CA LEU A 176 2.71 -21.20 -6.24
C LEU A 176 3.32 -22.03 -5.10
N ALA A 177 4.01 -23.10 -5.47
CA ALA A 177 4.91 -23.86 -4.61
C ALA A 177 6.15 -24.22 -5.43
N ASP A 178 7.23 -23.48 -5.22
CA ASP A 178 8.53 -23.69 -5.84
C ASP A 178 9.57 -23.95 -4.74
N GLU A 179 9.81 -25.23 -4.47
CA GLU A 179 10.78 -25.70 -3.48
C GLU A 179 12.21 -25.30 -3.84
N SER A 180 12.55 -25.27 -5.14
CA SER A 180 13.90 -24.93 -5.59
C SER A 180 14.26 -23.49 -5.24
N ARG A 181 13.30 -22.57 -5.37
CA ARG A 181 13.44 -21.15 -5.01
C ARG A 181 12.92 -20.82 -3.62
N ARG A 182 12.42 -21.80 -2.87
CA ARG A 182 11.74 -21.62 -1.58
C ARG A 182 10.71 -20.49 -1.64
N CYS A 183 9.87 -20.52 -2.68
CA CYS A 183 8.86 -19.50 -2.99
C CYS A 183 7.46 -20.11 -2.95
N TYR A 184 6.60 -19.54 -2.09
CA TYR A 184 5.26 -20.05 -1.90
C TYR A 184 4.24 -18.92 -1.91
N ALA A 185 3.08 -19.17 -2.51
CA ALA A 185 1.96 -18.27 -2.39
C ALA A 185 0.71 -19.08 -2.05
N GLY A 186 0.21 -18.89 -0.84
CA GLY A 186 -0.99 -19.54 -0.32
C GLY A 186 -2.24 -18.72 -0.63
N TYR A 187 -3.36 -19.40 -0.82
CA TYR A 187 -4.67 -18.83 -1.10
C TYR A 187 -5.70 -19.52 -0.22
N LEU A 188 -6.46 -18.74 0.55
CA LEU A 188 -7.58 -19.20 1.35
C LEU A 188 -8.84 -18.43 0.92
N PRO A 189 -9.84 -19.10 0.33
CA PRO A 189 -11.04 -18.44 -0.16
C PRO A 189 -11.93 -17.96 0.98
N SER A 190 -12.23 -16.67 0.98
CA SER A 190 -13.20 -15.96 1.83
C SER A 190 -13.49 -16.58 3.21
N PRO A 191 -12.50 -16.65 4.13
CA PRO A 191 -12.73 -17.13 5.49
C PRO A 191 -13.65 -16.24 6.35
N LEU A 192 -13.86 -14.99 5.94
CA LEU A 192 -14.71 -14.02 6.65
C LEU A 192 -16.19 -14.17 6.27
N SER A 193 -17.08 -13.84 7.21
CA SER A 193 -18.53 -13.79 6.95
C SER A 193 -18.88 -12.69 5.92
N GLU A 194 -20.07 -12.76 5.33
CA GLU A 194 -20.53 -11.71 4.42
C GLU A 194 -20.68 -10.35 5.12
N ASP A 195 -21.26 -10.35 6.32
CA ASP A 195 -21.43 -9.15 7.13
C ASP A 195 -20.07 -8.54 7.48
N ASP A 196 -19.11 -9.33 7.97
CA ASP A 196 -17.76 -8.83 8.27
C ASP A 196 -17.09 -8.20 7.03
N ARG A 197 -17.23 -8.85 5.86
CA ARG A 197 -16.62 -8.34 4.61
C ARG A 197 -17.21 -6.99 4.22
N ASN A 198 -18.52 -6.82 4.33
CA ASN A 198 -19.21 -5.59 3.99
C ASN A 198 -18.90 -4.48 5.01
N ASP A 199 -19.01 -4.79 6.31
CA ASP A 199 -18.74 -3.85 7.39
C ASP A 199 -17.29 -3.34 7.35
N TYR A 200 -16.31 -4.23 7.23
CA TYR A 200 -14.91 -3.80 7.13
C TYR A 200 -14.62 -3.08 5.83
N PHE A 201 -15.28 -3.43 4.71
CA PHE A 201 -15.14 -2.67 3.48
C PHE A 201 -15.53 -1.20 3.69
N GLU A 202 -16.70 -0.94 4.30
CA GLU A 202 -17.19 0.41 4.58
C GLU A 202 -16.32 1.15 5.60
N VAL A 203 -16.02 0.49 6.74
CA VAL A 203 -15.19 1.08 7.80
C VAL A 203 -13.81 1.48 7.29
N ILE A 204 -13.18 0.67 6.44
CA ILE A 204 -11.85 0.98 5.89
C ILE A 204 -11.96 2.05 4.81
N ARG A 205 -12.96 1.98 3.93
CA ARG A 205 -13.19 2.97 2.88
C ARG A 205 -13.33 4.37 3.49
N ASP A 206 -14.16 4.50 4.53
CA ASP A 206 -14.56 5.80 5.08
C ASP A 206 -13.64 6.25 6.23
N GLY A 207 -13.03 5.30 6.94
CA GLY A 207 -12.16 5.55 8.10
C GLY A 207 -10.67 5.69 7.79
N THR A 208 -10.27 5.63 6.52
CA THR A 208 -8.87 5.77 6.08
C THR A 208 -8.60 7.14 5.48
N ASP A 209 -7.51 7.80 5.88
CA ASP A 209 -7.02 9.03 5.24
C ASP A 209 -6.27 8.70 3.94
N TRP A 210 -7.03 8.35 2.91
CA TRP A 210 -6.49 7.92 1.62
C TRP A 210 -5.60 8.97 0.97
N LYS A 211 -4.35 8.59 0.69
CA LYS A 211 -3.41 9.40 -0.10
C LYS A 211 -3.38 8.92 -1.53
N GLN A 212 -3.40 9.84 -2.49
CA GLN A 212 -3.14 9.52 -3.89
C GLN A 212 -1.75 9.99 -4.28
N PRO A 213 -0.72 9.13 -4.18
CA PRO A 213 0.64 9.54 -4.45
C PRO A 213 0.86 9.89 -5.91
N GLU A 214 1.69 10.90 -6.15
CA GLU A 214 2.15 11.27 -7.49
C GLU A 214 3.37 10.45 -7.88
N GLY A 215 3.26 9.76 -9.01
CA GLY A 215 4.39 9.14 -9.67
C GLY A 215 5.00 10.07 -10.72
N ARG A 216 6.11 9.63 -11.33
CA ARG A 216 6.77 10.35 -12.44
C ARG A 216 5.86 10.65 -13.64
N LEU A 217 4.75 9.91 -13.79
CA LEU A 217 3.81 10.02 -14.90
C LEU A 217 2.47 10.64 -14.48
N GLY A 218 2.44 11.34 -13.34
CA GLY A 218 1.22 11.89 -12.74
C GLY A 218 0.67 11.02 -11.61
N LEU A 219 -0.58 11.29 -11.23
CA LEU A 219 -1.26 10.57 -10.15
C LEU A 219 -1.23 9.05 -10.39
N ILE A 220 -0.82 8.30 -9.37
CA ILE A 220 -1.00 6.86 -9.42
C ILE A 220 -2.50 6.57 -9.44
N PRO A 221 -2.97 5.64 -10.29
CA PRO A 221 -4.40 5.35 -10.45
C PRO A 221 -4.93 4.50 -9.29
N ARG A 222 -4.42 4.68 -8.06
CA ARG A 222 -4.93 4.02 -6.85
C ARG A 222 -4.62 4.91 -5.65
N LYS A 223 -5.49 4.85 -4.65
CA LYS A 223 -5.28 5.48 -3.35
C LYS A 223 -4.58 4.50 -2.42
N THR A 224 -3.76 5.00 -1.50
CA THR A 224 -3.03 4.16 -0.55
C THR A 224 -2.90 4.85 0.80
N ALA A 225 -2.77 4.05 1.85
CA ALA A 225 -2.24 4.51 3.13
C ALA A 225 -1.22 3.50 3.65
N TRP A 226 -0.23 4.00 4.39
CA TRP A 226 0.78 3.19 5.04
C TRP A 226 0.56 3.23 6.54
N MET A 227 0.25 2.07 7.12
CA MET A 227 -0.06 1.97 8.54
C MET A 227 0.96 1.11 9.26
N VAL A 228 1.27 1.46 10.51
CA VAL A 228 2.28 0.80 11.33
C VAL A 228 1.82 0.61 12.76
N ALA A 229 2.37 -0.39 13.44
CA ALA A 229 2.13 -0.57 14.87
C ALA A 229 2.61 0.65 15.69
N PRO A 230 1.97 0.95 16.84
CA PRO A 230 2.29 2.11 17.66
C PRO A 230 3.79 2.26 17.98
N GLY A 231 4.31 3.48 17.84
CA GLY A 231 5.72 3.80 18.08
C GLY A 231 6.68 3.48 16.92
N CYS A 232 6.18 2.96 15.79
CA CYS A 232 6.95 2.87 14.56
C CYS A 232 6.82 4.17 13.74
N THR A 233 7.94 4.68 13.24
CA THR A 233 7.99 5.89 12.38
C THR A 233 8.61 5.62 11.01
N CYS A 234 8.67 4.35 10.62
CA CYS A 234 9.24 3.95 9.33
C CYS A 234 8.29 4.32 8.19
N HIS A 235 8.75 5.13 7.24
CA HIS A 235 7.96 5.46 6.05
C HIS A 235 8.02 4.32 5.05
N TYR A 236 6.96 4.17 4.26
CA TYR A 236 6.95 3.25 3.14
C TYR A 236 7.41 3.96 1.87
N SER A 237 8.56 3.54 1.35
CA SER A 237 9.17 4.15 0.18
C SER A 237 9.29 3.14 -0.94
N TYR A 238 8.64 3.41 -2.07
CA TYR A 238 8.72 2.60 -3.29
C TYR A 238 8.94 3.50 -4.50
N GLY A 239 9.99 3.21 -5.27
CA GLY A 239 10.40 4.08 -6.38
C GLY A 239 10.76 5.49 -5.90
N SER A 240 10.06 6.51 -6.39
CA SER A 240 10.22 7.91 -5.98
C SER A 240 9.17 8.37 -4.95
N ILE A 241 8.30 7.46 -4.53
CA ILE A 241 7.18 7.78 -3.65
C ILE A 241 7.56 7.38 -2.24
N SER A 242 7.26 8.26 -1.28
CA SER A 242 7.33 7.99 0.13
C SER A 242 5.97 8.32 0.75
N VAL A 243 5.42 7.40 1.51
CA VAL A 243 4.16 7.56 2.24
C VAL A 243 4.48 7.58 3.73
N GLU A 244 4.03 8.64 4.41
CA GLU A 244 4.19 8.77 5.85
C GLU A 244 3.43 7.66 6.60
N PRO A 245 3.97 7.17 7.73
CA PRO A 245 3.30 6.16 8.53
C PRO A 245 2.15 6.76 9.33
N GLU A 246 1.02 6.08 9.31
CA GLU A 246 -0.10 6.28 10.22
C GLU A 246 -0.11 5.15 11.26
N GLU A 247 -0.33 5.46 12.53
CA GLU A 247 -0.48 4.39 13.52
C GLU A 247 -1.76 3.58 13.25
N TYR A 248 -1.72 2.28 13.55
CA TYR A 248 -2.87 1.41 13.36
C TYR A 248 -4.14 1.96 14.02
N PRO A 249 -5.21 2.21 13.24
CA PRO A 249 -6.47 2.62 13.81
C PRO A 249 -7.15 1.46 14.54
N PRO A 250 -8.14 1.71 15.43
CA PRO A 250 -8.82 0.65 16.17
C PRO A 250 -9.43 -0.44 15.29
N TRP A 251 -9.96 -0.07 14.12
CA TRP A 251 -10.51 -1.05 13.18
C TRP A 251 -9.44 -2.00 12.63
N MET A 252 -8.19 -1.57 12.46
CA MET A 252 -7.10 -2.43 11.98
C MET A 252 -6.78 -3.51 13.01
N VAL A 253 -6.76 -3.14 14.29
CA VAL A 253 -6.53 -4.08 15.39
C VAL A 253 -7.65 -5.11 15.46
N ARG A 254 -8.92 -4.69 15.36
CA ARG A 254 -10.08 -5.60 15.33
C ARG A 254 -10.06 -6.53 14.11
N LEU A 255 -9.71 -5.99 12.94
CA LEU A 255 -9.58 -6.80 11.74
C LEU A 255 -8.45 -7.83 11.86
N MET A 256 -7.31 -7.46 12.45
CA MET A 256 -6.23 -8.42 12.71
C MET A 256 -6.65 -9.50 13.72
N LYS A 257 -7.41 -9.17 14.77
CA LYS A 257 -8.00 -10.17 15.69
C LYS A 257 -8.83 -11.21 14.95
N LEU A 258 -9.58 -10.77 13.94
CA LEU A 258 -10.42 -11.64 13.12
C LEU A 258 -9.60 -12.44 12.10
N VAL A 259 -8.64 -11.79 11.42
CA VAL A 259 -7.94 -12.37 10.26
C VAL A 259 -6.74 -13.23 10.65
N MET A 260 -5.93 -12.80 11.62
CA MET A 260 -4.65 -13.45 11.95
C MET A 260 -4.78 -14.91 12.41
N PRO A 261 -5.85 -15.33 13.12
CA PRO A 261 -6.07 -16.74 13.44
C PRO A 261 -6.17 -17.67 12.21
N TYR A 262 -6.73 -17.19 11.08
CA TYR A 262 -6.78 -17.97 9.83
C TYR A 262 -5.40 -18.21 9.21
N CYS A 263 -4.39 -17.44 9.66
CA CYS A 263 -2.99 -17.58 9.27
C CYS A 263 -2.14 -18.28 10.34
N GLY A 264 -2.76 -18.82 11.40
CA GLY A 264 -2.04 -19.49 12.49
C GLY A 264 -1.42 -18.54 13.52
N ILE A 265 -1.68 -17.23 13.41
CA ILE A 265 -1.07 -16.20 14.26
C ILE A 265 -2.11 -15.74 15.28
N THR A 266 -2.10 -16.37 16.46
CA THR A 266 -3.09 -16.12 17.52
C THR A 266 -2.56 -15.19 18.61
N ASP A 267 -1.25 -15.11 18.81
CA ASP A 267 -0.63 -14.17 19.74
C ASP A 267 -0.54 -12.77 19.12
N GLU A 268 -1.12 -11.77 19.79
CA GLU A 268 -1.08 -10.37 19.35
C GLU A 268 0.36 -9.83 19.24
N ALA A 269 1.30 -10.37 20.04
CA ALA A 269 2.71 -9.98 20.00
C ALA A 269 3.41 -10.41 18.69
N GLU A 270 2.88 -11.42 18.00
CA GLU A 270 3.41 -11.96 16.75
C GLU A 270 2.77 -11.31 15.52
N TRP A 271 1.72 -10.51 15.69
CA TRP A 271 1.03 -9.85 14.57
C TRP A 271 1.94 -8.99 13.69
N PRO A 272 1.56 -8.80 12.41
CA PRO A 272 2.28 -7.95 11.51
C PRO A 272 2.28 -6.49 11.98
N ASN A 273 3.47 -5.92 12.06
CA ASN A 273 3.68 -4.57 12.61
C ASN A 273 3.58 -3.45 11.56
N SER A 274 3.25 -3.79 10.32
CA SER A 274 3.01 -2.81 9.26
C SER A 274 2.04 -3.31 8.19
N CYS A 275 1.27 -2.40 7.58
CA CYS A 275 0.28 -2.71 6.55
C CYS A 275 0.23 -1.60 5.51
N ASN A 276 0.35 -1.97 4.22
CA ASN A 276 0.03 -1.08 3.13
C ASN A 276 -1.37 -1.40 2.63
N ILE A 277 -2.27 -0.42 2.70
CA ILE A 277 -3.63 -0.55 2.17
C ILE A 277 -3.74 0.18 0.84
N ASN A 278 -4.47 -0.41 -0.09
CA ASN A 278 -4.68 0.12 -1.44
C ASN A 278 -6.17 0.10 -1.78
N LEU A 279 -6.70 1.23 -2.23
CA LEU A 279 -8.05 1.36 -2.77
C LEU A 279 -7.95 1.54 -4.29
N TYR A 280 -8.53 0.57 -5.00
CA TYR A 280 -8.74 0.56 -6.43
C TYR A 280 -10.18 0.98 -6.67
N GLU A 281 -10.43 2.18 -7.18
CA GLU A 281 -11.80 2.70 -7.37
C GLU A 281 -12.57 1.93 -8.44
N ASP A 282 -11.85 1.42 -9.45
CA ASP A 282 -12.39 0.67 -10.57
C ASP A 282 -11.35 -0.27 -11.21
N GLY A 283 -11.69 -0.86 -12.36
CA GLY A 283 -10.81 -1.67 -13.20
C GLY A 283 -9.68 -0.89 -13.89
N GLY A 284 -9.79 0.43 -14.02
CA GLY A 284 -8.74 1.31 -14.50
C GLY A 284 -7.59 1.43 -13.50
N ALA A 285 -7.87 1.33 -12.21
CA ALA A 285 -6.86 1.27 -11.17
C ALA A 285 -5.98 0.01 -11.29
N SER A 286 -4.66 0.15 -11.17
CA SER A 286 -3.71 -0.96 -11.32
C SER A 286 -2.40 -0.74 -10.57
N VAL A 287 -1.67 -1.83 -10.37
CA VAL A 287 -0.27 -1.80 -9.95
C VAL A 287 0.53 -2.66 -10.92
N GLY A 288 1.62 -2.13 -11.46
CA GLY A 288 2.47 -2.83 -12.43
C GLY A 288 3.26 -3.99 -11.79
N TRP A 289 4.04 -4.70 -12.60
CA TRP A 289 4.96 -5.73 -12.08
C TRP A 289 5.94 -5.13 -11.08
N HIS A 290 5.91 -5.62 -9.85
CA HIS A 290 6.79 -5.21 -8.75
C HIS A 290 7.04 -6.39 -7.80
N ALA A 291 7.96 -6.21 -6.88
CA ALA A 291 8.14 -7.10 -5.73
C ALA A 291 8.22 -6.22 -4.50
N ASP A 292 7.80 -6.73 -3.35
CA ASP A 292 7.87 -6.05 -2.06
C ASP A 292 9.29 -6.18 -1.49
N ASP A 293 10.22 -5.60 -2.24
CA ASP A 293 11.65 -5.76 -2.05
C ASP A 293 12.30 -4.57 -1.31
N GLU A 294 11.46 -3.78 -0.62
CA GLU A 294 11.86 -2.68 0.24
C GLU A 294 12.78 -3.16 1.36
N SER A 295 13.77 -2.32 1.68
CA SER A 295 14.73 -2.63 2.73
C SER A 295 14.10 -2.82 4.11
N LEU A 296 12.88 -2.35 4.37
CA LEU A 296 12.19 -2.57 5.65
C LEU A 296 11.93 -4.05 5.91
N PHE A 297 11.56 -4.81 4.88
CA PHE A 297 11.11 -6.20 5.00
C PHE A 297 12.23 -7.21 4.77
N GLN A 298 13.33 -6.80 4.13
CA GLN A 298 14.48 -7.67 3.84
C GLN A 298 14.14 -8.89 2.94
N GLY A 299 13.02 -8.88 2.20
CA GLY A 299 12.53 -10.02 1.40
C GLY A 299 13.41 -10.48 0.23
N LYS A 300 14.54 -9.78 -0.04
CA LYS A 300 15.59 -10.25 -0.96
C LYS A 300 16.62 -11.16 -0.31
N PHE A 301 16.72 -11.12 1.01
CA PHE A 301 17.85 -11.66 1.76
C PHE A 301 17.43 -12.73 2.77
N THR A 302 16.18 -12.69 3.25
CA THR A 302 15.61 -13.64 4.21
C THR A 302 14.21 -14.04 3.80
N ASP A 303 13.78 -15.19 4.31
CA ASP A 303 12.39 -15.61 4.25
C ASP A 303 11.51 -14.59 4.98
N ILE A 304 10.40 -14.23 4.36
CA ILE A 304 9.41 -13.33 4.93
C ILE A 304 8.00 -13.88 4.74
N PHE A 305 7.06 -13.35 5.51
CA PHE A 305 5.64 -13.54 5.32
C PHE A 305 5.00 -12.22 4.91
N ILE A 306 4.15 -12.29 3.90
CA ILE A 306 3.24 -11.22 3.51
C ILE A 306 1.84 -11.80 3.51
N ILE A 307 0.90 -11.15 4.18
CA ILE A 307 -0.50 -11.55 4.25
C ILE A 307 -1.33 -10.47 3.57
N SER A 308 -2.17 -10.85 2.60
CA SER A 308 -3.00 -9.93 1.85
C SER A 308 -4.47 -10.31 1.94
N LEU A 309 -5.33 -9.38 2.40
CA LEU A 309 -6.78 -9.51 2.37
C LEU A 309 -7.36 -8.64 1.26
N SER A 310 -8.29 -9.20 0.48
CA SER A 310 -9.08 -8.46 -0.51
C SER A 310 -10.51 -8.27 -0.04
N LEU A 311 -11.07 -7.07 -0.20
CA LEU A 311 -12.46 -6.74 0.07
C LEU A 311 -13.05 -5.97 -1.12
N GLY A 312 -14.34 -6.17 -1.40
CA GLY A 312 -15.03 -5.54 -2.53
C GLY A 312 -14.89 -6.34 -3.83
N VAL A 313 -14.82 -5.66 -4.97
CA VAL A 313 -14.90 -6.31 -6.28
C VAL A 313 -13.74 -7.29 -6.54
N THR A 314 -14.04 -8.40 -7.21
CA THR A 314 -13.03 -9.38 -7.61
C THR A 314 -12.02 -8.78 -8.58
N ARG A 315 -10.72 -9.06 -8.36
CA ARG A 315 -9.64 -8.63 -9.27
C ARG A 315 -8.63 -9.73 -9.53
N LYS A 316 -7.97 -9.67 -10.69
CA LYS A 316 -6.86 -10.55 -11.05
C LYS A 316 -5.62 -10.17 -10.25
N PHE A 317 -4.98 -11.16 -9.64
CA PHE A 317 -3.63 -11.09 -9.10
C PHE A 317 -2.72 -11.99 -9.92
N GLU A 318 -1.62 -11.46 -10.41
CA GLU A 318 -0.68 -12.23 -11.23
C GLU A 318 0.70 -12.27 -10.60
N LEU A 319 1.34 -13.44 -10.62
CA LEU A 319 2.70 -13.70 -10.19
C LEU A 319 3.54 -14.09 -11.40
N ARG A 320 4.72 -13.51 -11.57
CA ARG A 320 5.64 -13.79 -12.67
C ARG A 320 7.03 -14.08 -12.16
N LEU A 321 7.66 -15.12 -12.69
CA LEU A 321 9.03 -15.50 -12.40
C LEU A 321 10.03 -14.52 -13.05
N ASN A 322 11.04 -14.09 -12.30
CA ASN A 322 12.07 -13.15 -12.77
C ASN A 322 13.04 -13.81 -13.76
N TRP A 323 13.46 -15.04 -13.46
CA TRP A 323 14.41 -15.82 -14.25
C TRP A 323 13.84 -17.21 -14.55
N PRO A 324 12.90 -17.31 -15.51
CA PRO A 324 12.34 -18.59 -15.90
C PRO A 324 13.36 -19.44 -16.68
N GLU A 325 13.46 -20.71 -16.31
CA GLU A 325 14.19 -21.75 -17.03
C GLU A 325 13.28 -22.40 -18.09
N GLU A 326 13.87 -23.18 -19.00
CA GLU A 326 13.12 -23.86 -20.05
C GLU A 326 12.07 -24.81 -19.46
N GLY A 327 10.83 -24.74 -19.97
CA GLY A 327 9.71 -25.56 -19.49
C GLY A 327 8.94 -24.98 -18.28
N GLU A 328 9.44 -23.93 -17.63
CA GLU A 328 8.73 -23.32 -16.50
C GLU A 328 7.57 -22.44 -16.96
N LYS A 329 6.43 -22.50 -16.23
CA LYS A 329 5.32 -21.56 -16.44
C LYS A 329 5.70 -20.20 -15.86
N PRO A 330 5.92 -19.17 -16.70
CA PRO A 330 6.51 -17.91 -16.23
C PRO A 330 5.50 -17.05 -15.48
N VAL A 331 4.19 -17.24 -15.70
CA VAL A 331 3.13 -16.44 -15.07
C VAL A 331 2.05 -17.34 -14.48
N ARG A 332 1.62 -17.03 -13.27
CA ARG A 332 0.48 -17.60 -12.55
C ARG A 332 -0.55 -16.51 -12.31
N ARG A 333 -1.84 -16.86 -12.31
CA ARG A 333 -2.95 -15.93 -12.09
C ARG A 333 -3.90 -16.52 -11.06
N VAL A 334 -4.34 -15.69 -10.14
CA VAL A 334 -5.35 -15.98 -9.11
C VAL A 334 -6.43 -14.90 -9.21
N LEU A 335 -7.70 -15.26 -9.05
CA LEU A 335 -8.78 -14.30 -8.88
C LEU A 335 -8.98 -14.10 -7.38
N LEU A 336 -8.90 -12.86 -6.92
CA LEU A 336 -9.10 -12.50 -5.51
C LEU A 336 -10.46 -11.82 -5.37
N ASN A 337 -11.40 -12.51 -4.75
CA ASN A 337 -12.75 -12.07 -4.42
C ASN A 337 -12.78 -11.36 -3.06
N SER A 338 -13.94 -10.81 -2.70
CA SER A 338 -14.16 -10.24 -1.36
C SER A 338 -13.99 -11.33 -0.29
N GLY A 339 -13.14 -11.05 0.69
CA GLY A 339 -12.79 -11.93 1.79
C GLY A 339 -11.54 -12.77 1.56
N ASP A 340 -11.07 -12.92 0.32
CA ASP A 340 -9.98 -13.85 0.02
C ASP A 340 -8.66 -13.41 0.67
N LEU A 341 -7.98 -14.38 1.30
CA LEU A 341 -6.62 -14.22 1.80
C LEU A 341 -5.63 -14.80 0.78
N MET A 342 -4.56 -14.05 0.56
CA MET A 342 -3.42 -14.44 -0.26
C MET A 342 -2.14 -14.21 0.52
N THR A 343 -1.27 -15.20 0.61
CA THR A 343 0.06 -15.07 1.21
C THR A 343 1.15 -15.07 0.16
N MET A 344 2.27 -14.43 0.46
CA MET A 344 3.53 -14.60 -0.26
C MET A 344 4.62 -14.87 0.77
N GLU A 345 5.24 -16.04 0.67
CA GLU A 345 6.03 -16.64 1.74
C GLU A 345 7.39 -17.11 1.23
N GLY A 346 8.41 -17.01 2.08
CA GLY A 346 9.78 -17.38 1.74
C GLY A 346 10.45 -16.32 0.86
N MET A 347 11.08 -16.74 -0.23
CA MET A 347 11.91 -15.89 -1.09
C MET A 347 11.17 -15.31 -2.31
N VAL A 348 9.83 -15.24 -2.25
CA VAL A 348 8.98 -14.76 -3.37
C VAL A 348 9.43 -13.39 -3.87
N GLN A 349 9.78 -12.46 -2.98
CA GLN A 349 10.15 -11.09 -3.38
C GLN A 349 11.55 -11.00 -4.04
N LYS A 350 12.36 -12.06 -3.95
CA LYS A 350 13.63 -12.20 -4.70
C LYS A 350 13.37 -12.72 -6.11
N HIS A 351 12.58 -13.78 -6.23
CA HIS A 351 12.46 -14.57 -7.46
C HIS A 351 11.24 -14.25 -8.32
N TYR A 352 10.19 -13.69 -7.74
CA TYR A 352 8.95 -13.36 -8.43
C TYR A 352 8.66 -11.86 -8.38
N GLN A 353 7.85 -11.42 -9.32
CA GLN A 353 7.13 -10.16 -9.29
C GLN A 353 5.64 -10.44 -9.28
N HIS A 354 4.85 -9.51 -8.76
CA HIS A 354 3.40 -9.58 -8.81
C HIS A 354 2.78 -8.28 -9.32
N ARG A 355 1.52 -8.35 -9.73
CA ARG A 355 0.75 -7.19 -10.20
C ARG A 355 -0.76 -7.39 -10.03
N VAL A 356 -1.49 -6.26 -10.06
CA VAL A 356 -2.93 -6.22 -10.32
C VAL A 356 -3.12 -5.47 -11.65
N PRO A 357 -3.45 -6.16 -12.75
CA PRO A 357 -3.58 -5.55 -14.06
C PRO A 357 -4.84 -4.66 -14.15
N ARG A 358 -4.89 -3.79 -15.15
CA ARG A 358 -6.13 -3.11 -15.53
C ARG A 358 -7.12 -4.13 -16.10
N GLU A 359 -8.39 -3.92 -15.81
CA GLU A 359 -9.49 -4.77 -16.25
C GLU A 359 -10.61 -3.88 -16.78
N ASP A 360 -11.13 -4.22 -17.97
CA ASP A 360 -12.31 -3.57 -18.51
C ASP A 360 -13.57 -4.11 -17.79
N ASN A 361 -14.64 -3.33 -17.74
CA ASN A 361 -15.93 -3.70 -17.15
C ASN A 361 -15.87 -4.06 -15.65
N VAL A 362 -15.01 -3.39 -14.90
CA VAL A 362 -15.01 -3.40 -13.44
C VAL A 362 -15.24 -1.96 -12.98
N ASP A 363 -16.42 -1.68 -12.45
CA ASP A 363 -16.91 -0.33 -12.09
C ASP A 363 -17.05 -0.13 -10.58
N SER A 364 -16.77 -1.17 -9.80
CA SER A 364 -16.91 -1.18 -8.35
C SER A 364 -15.54 -1.17 -7.66
N PRO A 365 -15.44 -0.62 -6.44
CA PRO A 365 -14.17 -0.51 -5.74
C PRO A 365 -13.67 -1.85 -5.14
N ARG A 366 -12.34 -1.96 -5.02
CA ARG A 366 -11.64 -3.02 -4.25
C ARG A 366 -10.68 -2.38 -3.26
N ILE A 367 -10.73 -2.85 -2.02
CA ILE A 367 -9.73 -2.55 -1.00
C ILE A 367 -8.83 -3.77 -0.82
N ASN A 368 -7.54 -3.53 -0.71
CA ASN A 368 -6.55 -4.56 -0.44
C ASN A 368 -5.67 -4.13 0.72
N LEU A 369 -5.60 -4.97 1.75
CA LEU A 369 -4.71 -4.80 2.89
C LEU A 369 -3.56 -5.77 2.75
N THR A 370 -2.32 -5.28 2.79
CA THR A 370 -1.13 -6.13 2.72
C THR A 370 -0.26 -5.91 3.94
N TRP A 371 -0.35 -6.84 4.87
CA TRP A 371 0.39 -6.87 6.13
C TRP A 371 1.78 -7.49 5.97
N ARG A 372 2.75 -6.92 6.69
CA ARG A 372 4.17 -7.30 6.67
C ARG A 372 4.81 -7.07 8.04
N TRP A 373 5.93 -7.73 8.28
CA TRP A 373 6.81 -7.47 9.42
C TRP A 373 7.98 -6.61 8.97
N THR A 374 8.08 -5.42 9.55
CA THR A 374 9.28 -4.58 9.47
C THR A 374 10.39 -5.25 10.28
N LEU A 375 11.42 -5.71 9.58
CA LEU A 375 12.61 -6.35 10.16
C LEU A 375 13.75 -5.35 10.35
N LYS A 376 13.87 -4.38 9.43
CA LYS A 376 14.92 -3.35 9.48
C LYS A 376 14.30 -1.97 9.66
N HIS A 377 14.18 -1.55 10.91
CA HIS A 377 13.74 -0.19 11.23
C HIS A 377 14.78 0.87 10.84
N ARG A 378 14.30 2.09 10.53
CA ARG A 378 15.18 3.24 10.35
C ARG A 378 15.94 3.55 11.66
N PRO A 379 17.18 4.08 11.62
CA PRO A 379 18.01 4.27 12.82
C PRO A 379 17.36 5.08 13.96
N ARG A 380 16.50 6.05 13.63
CA ARG A 380 15.81 6.91 14.60
C ARG A 380 14.43 6.41 15.03
N CYS A 381 13.96 5.28 14.48
CA CYS A 381 12.63 4.74 14.77
C CYS A 381 12.58 4.17 16.20
N PRO A 382 11.65 4.62 17.07
CA PRO A 382 11.55 4.13 18.44
C PRO A 382 11.31 2.62 18.52
N ALA A 383 10.48 2.05 17.64
CA ALA A 383 10.24 0.61 17.57
C ALA A 383 11.51 -0.21 17.32
N GLY A 384 12.47 0.33 16.55
CA GLY A 384 13.75 -0.33 16.29
C GLY A 384 14.72 -0.33 17.48
N ARG A 385 14.53 0.56 18.45
CA ARG A 385 15.37 0.66 19.66
C ARG A 385 14.94 -0.29 20.77
N ARG A 386 13.67 -0.68 20.80
CA ARG A 386 13.12 -1.58 21.84
C ARG A 386 13.53 -3.05 21.68
N ARG A 387 14.08 -3.43 20.52
CA ARG A 387 14.53 -4.81 20.21
C ARG A 387 16.04 -5.05 20.40
N ARG A 388 16.78 -4.10 20.98
CA ARG A 388 18.22 -4.26 21.28
C ARG A 388 18.48 -4.55 22.75
#